data_AF-A0A4Q4NLA6-F1
#
_entry.id   AF-A0A4Q4NLA6-F1
#
_cell.length_a   1.000
_cell.length_b   1.000
_cell.length_c   1.000
_cell.angle_alpha   90.00
_cell.angle_beta   90.00
_cell.angle_gamma   90.00
#
_symmetry.space_group_name_H-M   'P 1'
#
loop_
_entity.id
_entity.type
_entity.pdbx_description
1 polymer ?
#
loop_
_entity_poly.entity_id
_entity_poly.type
_entity_poly.pdbx_seq_one_letter_code
_entity_poly.pdbx_strand_id
1 'polypeptide(L)'
;MSERPATPPRATRSAGKLPPNPPTPEQIRRMEEARLRAKAQAQQAQASKPTPAPAAGTKRAYSSITTAQTPATLRNAAAASPAKRDQNGFIQPPSNDYIQPAKKYARSDFIEYDFSKMTDTKGGFLSTVDDPHNKAMWKGQQKEEQKPEGVSMAEWERERIRRKLRANRAGPYEPGISILDTVNGKEEEDEEAALLEAAENAEIESGTFKGKYGDGKRDVKGKCRECNSLEIDWKWQDIFGIGICNICKEKFPDKYSLLTKTEARDDYLLTDPELKDEELLPHLERPNPHKQFFHPMQLFLRLQVEAYAFSPQKWGSAEALDEEYAKRQVVSKERKQKKFKNKLEDLKKRTRVEAYKRARLAGDGGDAQFGQKIKGRYDRHEHEWGRSVLDPETGMTKKRCEECGMEVEELEF
;
A
#
# COMPACT_ATOMS: atom_id res chain seq x y z
N MET A 1 -56.45 43.23 8.76
CA MET A 1 -55.66 43.01 7.53
C MET A 1 -54.30 42.50 7.96
N SER A 2 -54.08 41.20 7.87
CA SER A 2 -52.87 40.54 8.40
C SER A 2 -51.67 40.80 7.50
N GLU A 3 -50.60 41.35 8.05
CA GLU A 3 -49.34 41.59 7.34
C GLU A 3 -48.64 40.26 7.07
N ARG A 4 -48.35 39.98 5.79
CA ARG A 4 -47.53 38.84 5.37
C ARG A 4 -46.04 39.19 5.54
N PRO A 5 -45.20 38.31 6.09
CA PRO A 5 -43.77 38.54 6.10
C PRO A 5 -43.18 38.40 4.69
N ALA A 6 -42.37 39.39 4.29
CA ALA A 6 -41.66 39.43 3.02
C ALA A 6 -40.51 38.39 2.98
N THR A 7 -40.35 37.72 1.85
CA THR A 7 -39.24 36.80 1.59
C THR A 7 -37.92 37.56 1.41
N PRO A 8 -36.79 37.08 1.97
CA PRO A 8 -35.50 37.74 1.80
C PRO A 8 -34.96 37.54 0.37
N PRO A 9 -34.16 38.49 -0.16
CA PRO A 9 -33.67 38.44 -1.52
C PRO A 9 -32.65 37.31 -1.72
N ARG A 10 -32.67 36.72 -2.93
CA ARG A 10 -31.75 35.67 -3.38
C ARG A 10 -30.33 36.23 -3.52
N ALA A 11 -29.40 35.73 -2.71
CA ALA A 11 -27.99 36.13 -2.78
C ALA A 11 -27.36 35.73 -4.13
N THR A 12 -27.05 36.73 -4.96
CA THR A 12 -26.24 36.57 -6.17
C THR A 12 -24.76 36.50 -5.78
N ARG A 13 -24.09 35.43 -6.22
CA ARG A 13 -22.65 35.22 -6.00
C ARG A 13 -21.84 36.11 -6.94
N SER A 14 -21.69 37.40 -6.63
CA SER A 14 -20.70 38.26 -7.30
C SER A 14 -20.51 39.59 -6.55
N ALA A 15 -19.68 39.57 -5.51
CA ALA A 15 -19.02 40.77 -5.00
C ALA A 15 -17.64 40.34 -4.47
N GLY A 16 -16.58 40.97 -5.01
CA GLY A 16 -15.19 40.59 -4.82
C GLY A 16 -14.69 40.75 -3.38
N LYS A 17 -14.90 39.71 -2.56
CA LYS A 17 -14.08 39.47 -1.36
C LYS A 17 -13.13 38.32 -1.64
N LEU A 18 -11.84 38.57 -1.44
CA LEU A 18 -10.82 37.53 -1.38
C LEU A 18 -11.26 36.43 -0.39
N PRO A 19 -10.89 35.16 -0.62
CA PRO A 19 -11.18 34.10 0.34
C PRO A 19 -10.64 34.51 1.72
N PRO A 20 -11.39 34.27 2.81
CA PRO A 20 -10.94 34.63 4.14
C PRO A 20 -9.58 33.99 4.42
N ASN A 21 -8.67 34.75 5.04
CA ASN A 21 -7.37 34.24 5.45
C ASN A 21 -7.55 32.94 6.25
N PRO A 22 -6.68 31.94 6.07
CA PRO A 22 -6.75 30.72 6.87
C PRO A 22 -6.72 31.09 8.36
N PRO A 23 -7.57 30.46 9.19
CA PRO A 23 -7.66 30.78 10.61
C PRO A 23 -6.30 30.61 11.27
N THR A 24 -5.96 31.54 12.16
CA THR A 24 -4.71 31.49 12.91
C THR A 24 -4.66 30.22 13.77
N PRO A 25 -3.46 29.70 14.14
CA PRO A 25 -3.33 28.50 14.97
C PRO A 25 -4.11 28.58 16.28
N GLU A 26 -4.21 29.77 16.90
CA GLU A 26 -5.03 29.96 18.11
C GLU A 26 -6.53 29.87 17.86
N GLN A 27 -7.02 30.35 16.71
CA GLN A 27 -8.43 30.20 16.34
C GLN A 27 -8.81 28.75 16.08
N ILE A 28 -7.88 27.97 15.51
CA ILE A 28 -8.06 26.52 15.33
C ILE A 28 -8.16 25.82 16.69
N ARG A 29 -7.25 26.12 17.64
CA ARG A 29 -7.31 25.57 19.00
C ARG A 29 -8.62 25.90 19.71
N ARG A 30 -9.10 27.14 19.62
CA ARG A 30 -10.40 27.55 20.20
C ARG A 30 -11.58 26.81 19.56
N MET A 31 -11.55 26.58 18.25
CA MET A 31 -12.59 25.79 17.57
C MET A 31 -12.56 24.31 17.99
N GLU A 32 -11.37 23.73 18.18
CA GLU A 32 -11.23 22.35 18.64
C GLU A 32 -11.65 22.17 20.11
N GLU A 33 -11.29 23.11 20.98
CA GLU A 33 -11.74 23.14 22.38
C GLU A 33 -13.27 23.25 22.48
N ALA A 34 -13.89 24.14 21.68
CA ALA A 34 -15.34 24.27 21.63
C ALA A 34 -16.01 22.98 21.11
N ARG A 35 -15.43 22.34 20.10
CA ARG A 35 -15.91 21.05 19.56
C ARG A 35 -15.81 19.93 20.60
N LEU A 36 -14.71 19.86 21.35
CA LEU A 36 -14.53 18.86 22.42
C LEU A 36 -15.52 19.09 23.56
N ARG A 37 -15.74 20.35 23.95
CA ARG A 37 -16.71 20.71 25.00
C ARG A 37 -18.15 20.37 24.59
N ALA A 38 -18.52 20.63 23.34
CA ALA A 38 -19.84 20.26 22.81
C ALA A 38 -20.04 18.74 22.75
N LYS A 39 -18.99 17.99 22.38
CA LYS A 39 -19.04 16.51 22.34
C LYS A 39 -19.16 15.90 23.75
N ALA A 40 -18.45 16.47 24.73
CA ALA A 40 -18.55 16.06 26.13
C ALA A 40 -19.95 16.33 26.70
N GLN A 41 -20.54 17.50 26.41
CA GLN A 41 -21.93 17.82 26.78
C GLN A 41 -22.94 16.86 26.13
N ALA A 42 -22.75 16.51 24.86
CA ALA A 42 -23.62 15.55 24.18
C ALA A 42 -23.54 14.15 24.79
N GLN A 43 -22.35 13.69 25.19
CA GLN A 43 -22.18 12.41 25.89
C GLN A 43 -22.82 12.42 27.28
N GLN A 44 -22.66 13.50 28.06
CA GLN A 44 -23.35 13.65 29.34
C GLN A 44 -24.88 13.65 29.18
N ALA A 45 -25.40 14.33 28.15
CA ALA A 45 -26.82 14.35 27.83
C ALA A 45 -27.36 13.00 27.32
N GLN A 46 -26.51 12.16 26.72
CA GLN A 46 -26.87 10.78 26.35
C GLN A 46 -26.85 9.85 27.57
N ALA A 47 -25.93 10.04 28.51
CA ALA A 47 -25.85 9.26 29.75
C ALA A 47 -27.03 9.52 30.70
N SER A 48 -27.64 10.71 30.65
CA SER A 48 -28.78 11.09 31.50
C SER A 48 -30.16 10.80 30.90
N LYS A 49 -30.24 10.19 29.70
CA LYS A 49 -31.53 9.81 29.08
C LYS A 49 -31.91 8.37 29.46
N PRO A 50 -33.00 8.13 30.21
CA PRO A 50 -33.48 6.78 30.45
C PRO A 50 -33.95 6.13 29.14
N THR A 51 -33.53 4.88 28.92
CA THR A 51 -33.94 4.04 27.79
C THR A 51 -35.45 3.76 27.88
N PRO A 52 -36.27 4.11 26.86
CA PRO A 52 -37.65 3.67 26.82
C PRO A 52 -37.73 2.15 26.60
N ALA A 53 -38.71 1.50 27.23
CA ALA A 53 -38.97 0.07 27.07
C ALA A 53 -39.23 -0.28 25.59
N PRO A 54 -38.76 -1.46 25.12
CA PRO A 54 -38.89 -1.82 23.71
C PRO A 54 -40.35 -2.08 23.34
N ALA A 55 -40.90 -1.23 22.47
CA ALA A 55 -42.18 -1.48 21.81
C ALA A 55 -42.05 -2.66 20.83
N ALA A 56 -43.05 -3.54 20.84
CA ALA A 56 -43.10 -4.72 19.99
C ALA A 56 -42.97 -4.33 18.50
N GLY A 57 -42.05 -4.99 17.79
CA GLY A 57 -41.87 -4.85 16.33
C GLY A 57 -40.56 -4.23 15.86
N THR A 58 -39.67 -3.77 16.75
CA THR A 58 -38.38 -3.18 16.33
C THR A 58 -37.28 -4.25 16.23
N LYS A 59 -36.58 -4.33 15.09
CA LYS A 59 -35.49 -5.30 14.86
C LYS A 59 -34.30 -5.01 15.78
N ARG A 60 -33.76 -6.05 16.42
CA ARG A 60 -32.66 -5.95 17.40
C ARG A 60 -31.31 -5.63 16.71
N ALA A 61 -30.44 -4.93 17.42
CA ALA A 61 -29.09 -4.60 16.95
C ALA A 61 -28.22 -5.86 16.80
N TYR A 62 -27.38 -5.90 15.76
CA TYR A 62 -26.54 -7.05 15.36
C TYR A 62 -25.63 -7.59 16.48
N SER A 63 -25.25 -6.75 17.45
CA SER A 63 -24.44 -7.13 18.61
C SER A 63 -25.17 -7.99 19.65
N SER A 64 -26.49 -8.19 19.53
CA SER A 64 -27.29 -9.00 20.46
C SER A 64 -27.57 -10.43 19.99
N ILE A 65 -27.01 -10.85 18.84
CA ILE A 65 -27.23 -12.20 18.30
C ILE A 65 -26.15 -13.14 18.87
N THR A 66 -26.49 -13.84 19.95
CA THR A 66 -25.69 -14.96 20.46
C THR A 66 -26.21 -16.26 19.84
N THR A 67 -25.34 -17.08 19.26
CA THR A 67 -25.67 -18.35 18.56
C THR A 67 -26.27 -19.44 19.46
N ALA A 68 -26.35 -19.21 20.78
CA ALA A 68 -26.78 -20.21 21.76
C ALA A 68 -28.32 -20.31 21.93
N GLN A 69 -29.12 -19.44 21.31
CA GLN A 69 -30.57 -19.42 21.47
C GLN A 69 -31.29 -19.36 20.13
N THR A 70 -31.22 -20.44 19.35
CA THR A 70 -32.13 -20.67 18.22
C THR A 70 -33.21 -21.69 18.62
N PRO A 71 -34.51 -21.37 18.53
CA PRO A 71 -35.59 -22.30 18.86
C PRO A 71 -35.66 -23.49 17.90
N ALA A 72 -36.03 -24.66 18.42
CA ALA A 72 -35.95 -25.98 17.76
C ALA A 72 -36.94 -26.21 16.59
N THR A 73 -37.68 -25.20 16.14
CA THR A 73 -38.75 -25.32 15.15
C THR A 73 -38.46 -24.61 13.84
N LEU A 74 -37.19 -24.60 13.42
CA LEU A 74 -36.83 -24.29 12.03
C LEU A 74 -36.53 -25.60 11.29
N ARG A 75 -37.39 -25.93 10.33
CA ARG A 75 -37.16 -26.98 9.33
C ARG A 75 -35.96 -26.60 8.46
N ASN A 76 -34.75 -26.88 8.95
CA ASN A 76 -33.53 -26.88 8.15
C ASN A 76 -33.15 -28.34 7.88
N ALA A 77 -33.21 -28.74 6.61
CA ALA A 77 -32.91 -30.11 6.15
C ALA A 77 -31.44 -30.55 6.37
N ALA A 78 -30.59 -29.69 6.95
CA ALA A 78 -29.18 -29.96 7.21
C ALA A 78 -28.88 -30.49 8.63
N ALA A 79 -29.89 -30.63 9.50
CA ALA A 79 -29.69 -31.04 10.90
C ALA A 79 -29.82 -32.56 11.14
N ALA A 80 -30.25 -33.34 10.14
CA ALA A 80 -30.58 -34.76 10.30
C ALA A 80 -29.53 -35.71 9.69
N SER A 81 -28.24 -35.41 9.79
CA SER A 81 -27.18 -36.34 9.38
C SER A 81 -26.18 -36.55 10.52
N PRO A 82 -25.95 -37.79 11.00
CA PRO A 82 -25.12 -38.09 12.17
C PRO A 82 -23.60 -37.98 11.90
N ALA A 83 -23.16 -37.26 10.87
CA ALA A 83 -21.76 -37.17 10.46
C ALA A 83 -21.04 -36.01 11.19
N LYS A 84 -19.86 -36.30 11.77
CA LYS A 84 -18.99 -35.28 12.39
C LYS A 84 -18.54 -34.25 11.35
N ARG A 85 -18.71 -32.96 11.67
CA ARG A 85 -18.15 -31.84 10.89
C ARG A 85 -16.63 -31.80 11.02
N ASP A 86 -15.95 -31.43 9.94
CA ASP A 86 -14.51 -31.17 9.97
C ASP A 86 -14.18 -29.81 10.62
N GLN A 87 -12.90 -29.53 10.82
CA GLN A 87 -12.39 -28.33 11.50
C GLN A 87 -12.80 -27.01 10.80
N ASN A 88 -13.25 -27.08 9.55
CA ASN A 88 -13.68 -25.95 8.73
C ASN A 88 -15.21 -25.86 8.59
N GLY A 89 -15.97 -26.69 9.32
CA GLY A 89 -17.43 -26.59 9.41
C GLY A 89 -18.20 -27.14 8.20
N PHE A 90 -17.55 -27.87 7.29
CA PHE A 90 -18.21 -28.51 6.16
C PHE A 90 -18.65 -29.93 6.50
N ILE A 91 -19.79 -30.33 5.94
CA ILE A 91 -20.29 -31.72 6.01
C ILE A 91 -19.83 -32.40 4.72
N GLN A 92 -18.96 -33.39 4.83
CA GLN A 92 -18.55 -34.17 3.65
C GLN A 92 -19.71 -35.09 3.22
N PRO A 93 -20.04 -35.15 1.91
CA PRO A 93 -21.06 -36.07 1.43
C PRO A 93 -20.62 -37.53 1.67
N PRO A 94 -21.57 -38.46 1.91
CA PRO A 94 -21.22 -39.87 2.06
C PRO A 94 -20.54 -40.37 0.78
N SER A 95 -19.43 -41.10 0.95
CA SER A 95 -18.67 -41.68 -0.16
C SER A 95 -19.57 -42.66 -0.90
N ASN A 96 -20.06 -42.26 -2.07
CA ASN A 96 -20.78 -43.11 -2.98
C ASN A 96 -19.80 -43.43 -4.13
N ASP A 97 -19.50 -44.71 -4.34
CA ASP A 97 -18.44 -45.19 -5.25
C ASP A 97 -18.58 -44.74 -6.72
N TYR A 98 -19.72 -44.14 -7.07
CA TYR A 98 -20.04 -43.67 -8.41
C TYR A 98 -19.69 -42.21 -8.71
N ILE A 99 -19.37 -41.39 -7.70
CA ILE A 99 -19.06 -39.96 -7.89
C ILE A 99 -17.75 -39.64 -7.17
N GLN A 100 -16.63 -39.95 -7.82
CA GLN A 100 -15.30 -39.55 -7.35
C GLN A 100 -14.93 -38.18 -7.94
N PRO A 101 -14.35 -37.25 -7.15
CA PRO A 101 -13.81 -36.01 -7.69
C PRO A 101 -12.75 -36.33 -8.74
N ALA A 102 -12.78 -35.61 -9.88
CA ALA A 102 -11.83 -35.81 -10.96
C ALA A 102 -10.40 -35.74 -10.41
N LYS A 103 -9.60 -36.78 -10.68
CA LYS A 103 -8.18 -36.79 -10.33
C LYS A 103 -7.57 -35.54 -10.93
N LYS A 104 -6.93 -34.72 -10.09
CA LYS A 104 -6.10 -33.62 -10.56
C LYS A 104 -4.94 -34.28 -11.30
N TYR A 105 -5.08 -34.47 -12.61
CA TYR A 105 -3.92 -34.71 -13.47
C TYR A 105 -2.98 -33.56 -13.17
N ALA A 106 -1.82 -33.90 -12.61
CA ALA A 106 -0.78 -32.93 -12.42
C ALA A 106 -0.50 -32.33 -13.80
N ARG A 107 -0.24 -31.03 -13.82
CA ARG A 107 0.11 -30.24 -15.01
C ARG A 107 1.35 -30.79 -15.76
N SER A 108 1.93 -31.90 -15.30
CA SER A 108 2.99 -32.70 -15.91
C SER A 108 2.52 -33.69 -16.98
N ASP A 109 1.22 -34.03 -17.03
CA ASP A 109 0.69 -35.00 -18.00
C ASP A 109 0.14 -34.32 -19.27
N PHE A 110 0.20 -32.99 -19.31
CA PHE A 110 -0.05 -32.20 -20.50
C PHE A 110 1.31 -31.89 -21.14
N ILE A 111 1.65 -32.62 -22.21
CA ILE A 111 2.86 -32.38 -22.99
C ILE A 111 2.60 -31.16 -23.89
N GLU A 112 2.71 -29.98 -23.29
CA GLU A 112 2.85 -28.74 -24.02
C GLU A 112 4.33 -28.63 -24.41
N TYR A 113 4.64 -28.89 -25.67
CA TYR A 113 6.02 -28.81 -26.17
C TYR A 113 6.51 -27.36 -26.06
N ASP A 114 7.26 -27.07 -25.00
CA ASP A 114 8.03 -25.82 -24.88
C ASP A 114 9.26 -25.91 -25.79
N PHE A 115 9.12 -25.40 -27.02
CA PHE A 115 10.17 -25.35 -28.05
C PHE A 115 11.42 -24.56 -27.63
N SER A 116 11.39 -23.86 -26.48
CA SER A 116 12.56 -23.18 -25.90
C SER A 116 13.58 -24.15 -25.29
N LYS A 117 13.16 -25.37 -24.90
CA LYS A 117 14.05 -26.38 -24.29
C LYS A 117 14.53 -27.45 -25.26
N MET A 118 14.18 -27.35 -26.54
CA MET A 118 14.56 -28.35 -27.53
C MET A 118 16.00 -28.08 -28.01
N THR A 119 16.94 -28.89 -27.56
CA THR A 119 18.33 -28.87 -28.05
C THR A 119 18.40 -29.68 -29.34
N ASP A 120 18.72 -29.02 -30.45
CA ASP A 120 18.95 -29.65 -31.75
C ASP A 120 20.20 -30.55 -31.70
N THR A 121 20.00 -31.84 -31.42
CA THR A 121 21.02 -32.87 -31.67
C THR A 121 20.96 -33.20 -33.15
N LYS A 122 21.71 -32.45 -33.95
CA LYS A 122 21.88 -32.55 -35.42
C LYS A 122 22.21 -33.97 -35.90
N GLY A 123 21.25 -34.88 -35.87
CA GLY A 123 21.46 -36.29 -36.19
C GLY A 123 20.48 -37.25 -35.52
N GLY A 124 19.19 -37.10 -35.78
CA GLY A 124 18.23 -38.21 -35.84
C GLY A 124 17.91 -39.01 -34.55
N PHE A 125 16.78 -38.65 -33.94
CA PHE A 125 15.77 -39.53 -33.29
C PHE A 125 16.22 -40.67 -32.35
N LEU A 126 16.35 -40.36 -31.05
CA LEU A 126 15.54 -40.92 -29.93
C LEU A 126 16.02 -40.28 -28.61
N SER A 127 15.10 -39.93 -27.70
CA SER A 127 15.49 -39.49 -26.35
C SER A 127 16.07 -40.68 -25.56
N THR A 128 17.00 -40.45 -24.63
CA THR A 128 17.68 -41.49 -23.84
C THR A 128 16.75 -42.39 -23.01
N VAL A 129 15.47 -42.06 -22.95
CA VAL A 129 14.43 -42.76 -22.19
C VAL A 129 13.70 -43.81 -23.04
N ASP A 130 13.77 -43.72 -24.38
CA ASP A 130 12.91 -44.50 -25.27
C ASP A 130 13.62 -45.60 -26.09
N ASP A 131 14.92 -45.86 -25.87
CA ASP A 131 15.65 -46.95 -26.56
C ASP A 131 15.59 -48.26 -25.76
N PRO A 132 14.83 -49.30 -26.21
CA PRO A 132 14.73 -50.58 -25.51
C PRO A 132 16.04 -51.38 -25.46
N HIS A 133 17.08 -50.97 -26.20
CA HIS A 133 18.37 -51.67 -26.28
C HIS A 133 19.55 -50.83 -25.75
N ASN A 134 19.28 -49.76 -25.00
CA ASN A 134 20.32 -48.88 -24.47
C ASN A 134 21.20 -49.57 -23.40
N LYS A 135 22.35 -50.12 -23.83
CA LYS A 135 23.35 -50.79 -22.97
C LYS A 135 23.96 -49.90 -21.88
N ALA A 136 23.82 -48.56 -21.95
CA ALA A 136 24.37 -47.65 -20.94
C ALA A 136 23.57 -47.66 -19.63
N MET A 137 22.26 -47.94 -19.67
CA MET A 137 21.42 -48.03 -18.46
C MET A 137 21.43 -49.44 -17.84
N TRP A 138 21.83 -50.46 -18.59
CA TRP A 138 21.86 -51.86 -18.13
C TRP A 138 23.21 -52.28 -17.53
N LYS A 139 24.25 -51.45 -17.67
CA LYS A 139 25.50 -51.60 -16.91
C LYS A 139 25.29 -51.07 -15.49
N GLY A 140 24.84 -51.95 -14.60
CA GLY A 140 24.69 -51.63 -13.18
C GLY A 140 23.45 -52.20 -12.52
N GLN A 141 22.51 -52.77 -13.28
CA GLN A 141 21.49 -53.61 -12.65
C GLN A 141 22.16 -54.85 -12.07
N GLN A 142 22.13 -54.96 -10.75
CA GLN A 142 22.52 -56.17 -10.04
C GLN A 142 21.68 -57.31 -10.59
N LYS A 143 22.34 -58.28 -11.22
CA LYS A 143 21.79 -59.59 -11.58
C LYS A 143 21.03 -60.08 -10.34
N GLU A 144 19.72 -60.24 -10.42
CA GLU A 144 18.90 -60.65 -9.28
C GLU A 144 19.57 -61.84 -8.60
N GLU A 145 19.99 -61.68 -7.33
CA GLU A 145 20.65 -62.72 -6.56
C GLU A 145 19.70 -63.92 -6.51
N GLN A 146 19.99 -64.94 -7.33
CA GLN A 146 19.21 -66.16 -7.36
C GLN A 146 19.29 -66.81 -5.99
N LYS A 147 18.12 -67.23 -5.50
CA LYS A 147 17.97 -67.88 -4.20
C LYS A 147 18.92 -69.08 -4.09
N PRO A 148 19.73 -69.18 -3.01
CA PRO A 148 20.63 -70.32 -2.81
C PRO A 148 19.87 -71.65 -2.71
N GLU A 149 20.41 -72.70 -3.30
CA GLU A 149 19.85 -74.06 -3.23
C GLU A 149 19.92 -74.57 -1.77
N GLY A 150 18.76 -74.83 -1.15
CA GLY A 150 18.64 -75.38 0.21
C GLY A 150 18.00 -74.48 1.27
N VAL A 151 17.86 -73.18 1.02
CA VAL A 151 17.19 -72.25 1.96
C VAL A 151 15.68 -72.21 1.65
N SER A 152 14.81 -72.17 2.67
CA SER A 152 13.37 -72.01 2.41
C SER A 152 13.05 -70.60 1.88
N MET A 153 11.95 -70.44 1.11
CA MET A 153 11.58 -69.12 0.55
C MET A 153 11.42 -68.06 1.65
N ALA A 154 10.80 -68.45 2.76
CA ALA A 154 10.53 -67.55 3.88
C ALA A 154 11.81 -67.14 4.63
N GLU A 155 12.78 -68.05 4.77
CA GLU A 155 14.07 -67.73 5.40
C GLU A 155 14.91 -66.80 4.52
N TRP A 156 14.90 -67.03 3.22
CA TRP A 156 15.60 -66.19 2.26
C TRP A 156 15.03 -64.76 2.21
N GLU A 157 13.71 -64.61 2.28
CA GLU A 157 13.07 -63.29 2.37
C GLU A 157 13.37 -62.57 3.68
N ARG A 158 13.35 -63.29 4.81
CA ARG A 158 13.72 -62.73 6.13
C ARG A 158 15.17 -62.25 6.16
N GLU A 159 16.07 -62.98 5.52
CA GLU A 159 17.47 -62.63 5.48
C GLU A 159 17.75 -61.43 4.56
N ARG A 160 17.07 -61.35 3.40
CA ARG A 160 17.10 -60.14 2.56
C ARG A 160 16.56 -58.91 3.29
N ILE A 161 15.46 -59.05 4.02
CA ILE A 161 14.90 -57.96 4.83
C ILE A 161 15.89 -57.54 5.93
N ARG A 162 16.49 -58.49 6.65
CA ARG A 162 17.49 -58.20 7.68
C ARG A 162 18.73 -57.50 7.11
N ARG A 163 19.24 -57.96 5.96
CA ARG A 163 20.38 -57.36 5.27
C ARG A 163 20.05 -55.93 4.78
N LYS A 164 18.84 -55.72 4.25
CA LYS A 164 18.35 -54.39 3.82
C LYS A 164 18.17 -53.44 5.00
N LEU A 165 17.63 -53.90 6.12
CA LEU A 165 17.51 -53.10 7.35
C LEU A 165 18.88 -52.72 7.92
N ARG A 166 19.86 -53.63 7.88
CA ARG A 166 21.23 -53.34 8.31
C ARG A 166 21.94 -52.36 7.36
N ALA A 167 21.80 -52.54 6.05
CA ALA A 167 22.38 -51.65 5.04
C ALA A 167 21.76 -50.25 5.10
N ASN A 168 20.44 -50.16 5.25
CA ASN A 168 19.71 -48.91 5.34
C ASN A 168 19.69 -48.32 6.77
N ARG A 169 20.32 -48.99 7.75
CA ARG A 169 20.36 -48.60 9.18
C ARG A 169 18.97 -48.23 9.71
N ALA A 170 17.97 -49.05 9.39
CA ALA A 170 16.57 -48.80 9.70
C ALA A 170 16.02 -49.84 10.68
N GLY A 171 15.06 -49.44 11.53
CA GLY A 171 14.46 -50.31 12.52
C GLY A 171 15.46 -50.71 13.62
N PRO A 172 15.61 -52.01 13.97
CA PRO A 172 16.50 -52.45 15.05
C PRO A 172 17.99 -52.13 14.88
N TYR A 173 18.40 -51.63 13.71
CA TYR A 173 19.77 -51.25 13.39
C TYR A 173 19.96 -49.72 13.24
N GLU A 174 18.99 -48.92 13.70
CA GLU A 174 19.15 -47.47 13.80
C GLU A 174 20.28 -47.13 14.78
N PRO A 175 21.25 -46.29 14.38
CA PRO A 175 22.24 -45.79 15.31
C PRO A 175 21.55 -44.95 16.39
N GLY A 176 22.01 -45.08 17.64
CA GLY A 176 21.52 -44.25 18.74
C GLY A 176 21.68 -42.76 18.40
N ILE A 177 20.68 -41.96 18.74
CA ILE A 177 20.58 -40.51 18.43
C ILE A 177 21.87 -39.77 18.81
N SER A 178 22.52 -40.15 19.91
CA SER A 178 23.76 -39.55 20.39
C SER A 178 24.99 -39.74 19.48
N ILE A 179 25.03 -40.78 18.64
CA ILE A 179 26.16 -41.01 17.70
C ILE A 179 25.96 -40.19 16.42
N LEU A 180 24.71 -39.84 16.07
CA LEU A 180 24.43 -39.02 14.89
C LEU A 180 24.77 -37.54 15.10
N ASP A 181 24.66 -37.02 16.33
CA ASP A 181 25.03 -35.64 16.65
C ASP A 181 26.56 -35.43 16.61
N THR A 182 27.34 -36.38 17.15
CA THR A 182 28.82 -36.36 17.11
C THR A 182 29.42 -36.46 15.70
N VAL A 183 28.80 -37.22 14.77
CA VAL A 183 29.36 -37.47 13.43
C VAL A 183 29.03 -36.35 12.43
N ASN A 184 27.96 -35.60 12.67
CA ASN A 184 27.58 -34.47 11.80
C ASN A 184 28.32 -33.16 12.14
N GLY A 185 29.26 -33.17 13.11
CA GLY A 185 29.99 -31.96 13.53
C GLY A 185 29.10 -30.91 14.24
N LYS A 186 27.85 -31.27 14.55
CA LYS A 186 26.85 -30.36 15.08
C LYS A 186 27.19 -29.92 16.51
N GLU A 187 27.79 -30.81 17.28
CA GLU A 187 28.32 -30.49 18.61
C GLU A 187 29.49 -29.49 18.54
N GLU A 188 30.39 -29.61 17.56
CA GLU A 188 31.50 -28.66 17.38
C GLU A 188 31.00 -27.29 16.88
N GLU A 189 30.01 -27.25 15.97
CA GLU A 189 29.36 -26.02 15.52
C GLU A 189 28.58 -25.32 16.65
N ASP A 190 27.88 -26.09 17.49
CA ASP A 190 27.14 -25.56 18.65
C ASP A 190 28.11 -25.05 19.74
N GLU A 191 29.25 -25.71 19.96
CA GLU A 191 30.31 -25.26 20.87
C GLU A 191 31.01 -23.98 20.37
N GLU A 192 31.34 -23.90 19.07
CA GLU A 192 31.93 -22.69 18.47
C GLU A 192 30.97 -21.50 18.56
N ALA A 193 29.68 -21.71 18.27
CA ALA A 193 28.65 -20.70 18.42
C ALA A 193 28.50 -20.23 19.89
N ALA A 194 28.56 -21.15 20.85
CA ALA A 194 28.49 -20.81 22.27
C ALA A 194 29.73 -20.01 22.74
N LEU A 195 30.92 -20.33 22.24
CA LEU A 195 32.16 -19.59 22.51
C LEU A 195 32.11 -18.17 21.94
N LEU A 196 31.60 -18.00 20.72
CA LEU A 196 31.39 -16.67 20.12
C LEU A 196 30.36 -15.87 20.92
N GLU A 197 29.26 -16.49 21.33
CA GLU A 197 28.24 -15.85 22.17
C GLU A 197 28.84 -15.38 23.50
N ALA A 198 29.67 -16.21 24.13
CA ALA A 198 30.35 -15.90 25.39
C ALA A 198 31.38 -14.76 25.24
N ALA A 199 32.18 -14.76 24.16
CA ALA A 199 33.15 -13.70 23.88
C ALA A 199 32.45 -12.35 23.67
N GLU A 200 31.39 -12.32 22.86
CA GLU A 200 30.61 -11.09 22.66
C GLU A 200 29.89 -10.65 23.94
N ASN A 201 29.40 -11.57 24.77
CA ASN A 201 28.79 -11.22 26.07
C ASN A 201 29.83 -10.53 26.99
N ALA A 202 31.08 -10.98 26.96
CA ALA A 202 32.17 -10.33 27.69
C ALA A 202 32.45 -8.91 27.16
N GLU A 203 32.37 -8.69 25.84
CA GLU A 203 32.48 -7.35 25.26
C GLU A 203 31.34 -6.43 25.69
N ILE A 204 30.11 -6.95 25.73
CA ILE A 204 28.92 -6.22 26.22
C ILE A 204 29.10 -5.84 27.69
N GLU A 205 29.55 -6.77 28.54
CA GLU A 205 29.83 -6.49 29.96
C GLU A 205 30.94 -5.45 30.13
N SER A 206 31.95 -5.47 29.26
CA SER A 206 33.02 -4.47 29.24
C SER A 206 32.60 -3.11 28.67
N GLY A 207 31.39 -3.01 28.08
CA GLY A 207 30.84 -1.79 27.50
C GLY A 207 31.47 -1.34 26.18
N THR A 208 32.31 -2.19 25.56
CA THR A 208 32.97 -1.89 24.28
C THR A 208 32.13 -2.29 23.07
N PHE A 209 31.13 -3.16 23.26
CA PHE A 209 30.24 -3.60 22.20
C PHE A 209 29.33 -2.46 21.74
N LYS A 210 29.54 -1.97 20.51
CA LYS A 210 28.68 -0.94 19.91
C LYS A 210 27.44 -1.53 19.21
N GLY A 211 27.45 -2.82 18.89
CA GLY A 211 26.39 -3.49 18.14
C GLY A 211 26.22 -2.97 16.71
N LYS A 212 25.32 -3.63 15.96
CA LYS A 212 25.08 -3.34 14.53
C LYS A 212 24.62 -1.90 14.26
N TYR A 213 23.83 -1.33 15.18
CA TYR A 213 23.23 -0.01 15.03
C TYR A 213 23.88 1.06 15.93
N GLY A 214 25.01 0.75 16.59
CA GLY A 214 25.74 1.71 17.41
C GLY A 214 25.13 2.02 18.79
N ASP A 215 24.08 1.31 19.21
CA ASP A 215 23.39 1.51 20.49
C ASP A 215 23.71 0.44 21.55
N GLY A 216 24.70 -0.42 21.28
CA GLY A 216 25.25 -1.39 22.23
C GLY A 216 24.37 -2.60 22.51
N LYS A 217 23.37 -2.87 21.67
CA LYS A 217 22.40 -3.98 21.88
C LYS A 217 22.53 -5.05 20.80
N ARG A 218 22.42 -6.32 21.23
CA ARG A 218 22.43 -7.51 20.36
C ARG A 218 21.03 -7.87 19.88
N ASP A 219 20.91 -8.24 18.61
CA ASP A 219 19.71 -8.83 18.03
C ASP A 219 19.73 -10.36 18.22
N VAL A 220 18.98 -10.87 19.19
CA VAL A 220 18.87 -12.32 19.45
C VAL A 220 17.61 -12.88 18.82
N LYS A 221 17.75 -13.97 18.05
CA LYS A 221 16.62 -14.61 17.39
C LYS A 221 15.59 -15.11 18.43
N GLY A 222 14.33 -14.70 18.33
CA GLY A 222 13.26 -15.19 19.20
C GLY A 222 13.12 -14.44 20.54
N LYS A 223 13.95 -13.42 20.79
CA LYS A 223 13.91 -12.62 22.03
C LYS A 223 13.83 -11.13 21.70
N CYS A 224 13.23 -10.36 22.58
CA CYS A 224 13.15 -8.91 22.45
C CYS A 224 14.52 -8.29 22.74
N ARG A 225 15.04 -7.50 21.81
CA ARG A 225 16.30 -6.74 21.93
C ARG A 225 16.40 -5.85 23.17
N GLU A 226 15.26 -5.35 23.66
CA GLU A 226 15.21 -4.38 24.77
C GLU A 226 15.00 -5.01 26.14
N CYS A 227 14.17 -6.05 26.24
CA CYS A 227 13.78 -6.62 27.53
C CYS A 227 13.92 -8.14 27.60
N ASN A 228 14.49 -8.77 26.56
CA ASN A 228 14.67 -10.22 26.42
C ASN A 228 13.38 -11.06 26.54
N SER A 229 12.20 -10.43 26.44
CA SER A 229 10.92 -11.16 26.41
C SER A 229 10.83 -12.04 25.17
N LEU A 230 10.20 -13.21 25.33
CA LEU A 230 9.90 -14.15 24.24
C LEU A 230 8.67 -13.71 23.42
N GLU A 231 7.88 -12.77 23.94
CA GLU A 231 6.67 -12.25 23.29
C GLU A 231 7.00 -11.17 22.26
N ILE A 232 7.65 -11.57 21.18
CA ILE A 232 8.03 -10.68 20.08
C ILE A 232 7.07 -10.76 18.90
N ASP A 233 7.12 -9.73 18.06
CA ASP A 233 6.47 -9.75 16.75
C ASP A 233 7.37 -10.48 15.74
N TRP A 234 7.05 -11.73 15.44
CA TRP A 234 7.80 -12.56 14.49
C TRP A 234 7.90 -11.94 13.10
N LYS A 235 6.88 -11.19 12.65
CA LYS A 235 6.91 -10.54 11.34
C LYS A 235 7.98 -9.44 11.28
N TRP A 236 8.19 -8.74 12.40
CA TRP A 236 9.26 -7.75 12.50
C TRP A 236 10.63 -8.39 12.44
N GLN A 237 10.76 -9.54 13.10
CA GLN A 237 12.00 -10.29 13.10
C GLN A 237 12.33 -10.84 11.71
N ASP A 238 11.34 -11.36 10.98
CA ASP A 238 11.56 -11.92 9.65
C ASP A 238 11.94 -10.85 8.62
N ILE A 239 11.31 -9.67 8.70
CA ILE A 239 11.52 -8.59 7.71
C ILE A 239 12.73 -7.74 8.06
N PHE A 240 12.82 -7.26 9.30
CA PHE A 240 13.87 -6.33 9.72
C PHE A 240 15.07 -7.03 10.37
N GLY A 241 14.97 -8.31 10.70
CA GLY A 241 16.01 -9.02 11.47
C GLY A 241 16.02 -8.65 12.95
N ILE A 242 15.01 -7.94 13.47
CA ILE A 242 14.97 -7.43 14.84
C ILE A 242 13.78 -7.99 15.60
N GLY A 243 14.06 -8.76 16.66
CA GLY A 243 13.05 -9.22 17.60
C GLY A 243 12.67 -8.13 18.60
N ILE A 244 11.41 -7.70 18.61
CA ILE A 244 10.94 -6.71 19.60
C ILE A 244 9.48 -6.92 20.01
N CYS A 245 9.21 -6.79 21.32
CA CYS A 245 7.86 -6.87 21.86
C CYS A 245 7.10 -5.56 21.67
N ASN A 246 5.76 -5.62 21.68
CA ASN A 246 4.92 -4.42 21.50
C ASN A 246 5.15 -3.36 22.59
N ILE A 247 5.39 -3.78 23.84
CA ILE A 247 5.67 -2.87 24.95
C ILE A 247 6.91 -2.01 24.66
N CYS A 248 7.96 -2.62 24.13
CA CYS A 248 9.21 -1.91 23.83
C CYS A 248 9.10 -1.05 22.56
N LYS A 249 8.28 -1.45 21.57
CA LYS A 249 7.95 -0.59 20.42
C LYS A 249 7.30 0.72 20.87
N GLU A 250 6.38 0.65 21.82
CA GLU A 250 5.68 1.83 22.36
C GLU A 250 6.57 2.66 23.29
N LYS A 251 7.45 2.03 24.06
CA LYS A 251 8.38 2.73 24.96
C LYS A 251 9.46 3.51 24.23
N PHE A 252 9.90 3.03 23.06
CA PHE A 252 11.01 3.62 22.32
C PHE A 252 10.60 3.93 20.86
N PRO A 253 9.64 4.85 20.64
CA PRO A 253 9.19 5.20 19.29
C PRO A 253 10.30 5.86 18.47
N ASP A 254 11.24 6.55 19.11
CA ASP A 254 12.35 7.19 18.42
C ASP A 254 13.30 6.19 17.74
N LYS A 255 13.28 4.92 18.15
CA LYS A 255 14.06 3.84 17.51
C LYS A 255 13.18 2.95 16.65
N TYR A 256 12.03 2.55 17.18
CA TYR A 256 11.19 1.50 16.60
C TYR A 256 9.91 2.02 15.95
N SER A 257 9.80 3.32 15.70
CA SER A 257 8.74 3.84 14.83
C SER A 257 8.99 3.41 13.38
N LEU A 258 7.90 3.13 12.67
CA LEU A 258 7.92 2.86 11.24
C LEU A 258 7.71 4.16 10.48
N LEU A 259 8.59 4.41 9.51
CA LEU A 259 8.55 5.55 8.61
C LEU A 259 7.99 5.12 7.26
N THR A 260 7.09 5.90 6.70
CA THR A 260 6.69 5.73 5.30
C THR A 260 7.85 6.05 4.37
N LYS A 261 7.83 5.48 3.15
CA LYS A 261 8.82 5.82 2.11
C LYS A 261 9.02 7.33 1.94
N THR A 262 7.94 8.11 1.97
CA THR A 262 7.99 9.56 1.82
C THR A 262 8.67 10.23 3.01
N GLU A 263 8.40 9.79 4.24
CA GLU A 263 9.07 10.32 5.44
C GLU A 263 10.57 9.96 5.42
N ALA A 264 10.92 8.70 5.12
CA ALA A 264 12.32 8.28 5.02
C ALA A 264 13.10 9.09 3.96
N ARG A 265 12.46 9.38 2.81
CA ARG A 265 13.04 10.18 1.73
C ARG A 265 13.19 11.65 2.11
N ASP A 266 12.17 12.23 2.73
CA ASP A 266 12.10 13.67 2.95
C ASP A 266 12.84 14.10 4.23
N ASP A 267 12.82 13.28 5.29
CA ASP A 267 13.46 13.56 6.59
C ASP A 267 14.95 13.18 6.59
N TYR A 268 15.31 12.04 5.99
CA TYR A 268 16.71 11.56 5.94
C TYR A 268 17.39 11.81 4.59
N LEU A 269 16.69 12.52 3.68
CA LEU A 269 17.21 12.95 2.39
C LEU A 269 17.73 11.78 1.53
N LEU A 270 17.15 10.59 1.74
CA LEU A 270 17.46 9.38 1.00
C LEU A 270 16.89 9.43 -0.42
N THR A 271 17.45 8.61 -1.30
CA THR A 271 17.03 8.54 -2.71
C THR A 271 16.16 7.33 -2.97
N ASP A 272 15.32 7.40 -4.00
CA ASP A 272 14.43 6.29 -4.37
C ASP A 272 15.17 4.98 -4.72
N PRO A 273 16.38 4.97 -5.34
CA PRO A 273 17.16 3.75 -5.52
C PRO A 273 17.56 3.08 -4.21
N GLU A 274 18.04 3.86 -3.23
CA GLU A 274 18.45 3.34 -1.91
C GLU A 274 17.24 2.77 -1.15
N LEU A 275 16.08 3.42 -1.23
CA LEU A 275 14.85 2.96 -0.59
C LEU A 275 14.19 1.78 -1.30
N LYS A 276 14.62 1.44 -2.52
CA LYS A 276 14.12 0.27 -3.25
C LYS A 276 14.99 -0.97 -3.03
N ASP A 277 16.21 -0.77 -2.53
CA ASP A 277 17.13 -1.85 -2.26
C ASP A 277 16.74 -2.55 -0.94
N GLU A 278 16.18 -3.75 -1.07
CA GLU A 278 15.71 -4.56 0.07
C GLU A 278 16.85 -5.11 0.93
N GLU A 279 18.04 -5.29 0.36
CA GLU A 279 19.21 -5.75 1.10
C GLU A 279 19.75 -4.63 1.98
N LEU A 280 19.71 -3.39 1.47
CA LEU A 280 20.15 -2.21 2.19
C LEU A 280 19.15 -1.76 3.25
N LEU A 281 17.89 -1.61 2.86
CA LEU A 281 16.80 -1.11 3.70
C LEU A 281 15.57 -2.00 3.55
N PRO A 282 15.45 -3.07 4.35
CA PRO A 282 14.26 -3.91 4.34
C PRO A 282 13.03 -3.10 4.76
N HIS A 283 11.88 -3.46 4.19
CA HIS A 283 10.64 -2.71 4.39
C HIS A 283 9.43 -3.63 4.58
N LEU A 284 8.48 -3.14 5.37
CA LEU A 284 7.20 -3.79 5.61
C LEU A 284 6.15 -3.18 4.69
N GLU A 285 5.56 -3.98 3.81
CA GLU A 285 4.44 -3.54 3.00
C GLU A 285 3.11 -3.59 3.78
N ARG A 286 2.33 -2.52 3.65
CA ARG A 286 0.95 -2.43 4.16
C ARG A 286 0.01 -1.88 3.07
N PRO A 287 -1.27 -2.30 3.05
CA PRO A 287 -2.25 -1.70 2.16
C PRO A 287 -2.33 -0.20 2.36
N ASN A 288 -2.43 0.56 1.27
CA ASN A 288 -2.49 2.00 1.34
C ASN A 288 -3.77 2.45 2.07
N PRO A 289 -3.65 3.27 3.14
CA PRO A 289 -4.79 3.64 3.98
C PRO A 289 -5.83 4.49 3.24
N HIS A 290 -5.45 5.18 2.15
CA HIS A 290 -6.39 5.97 1.37
C HIS A 290 -7.25 5.09 0.46
N LYS A 291 -6.62 4.20 -0.31
CA LYS A 291 -7.31 3.27 -1.21
C LYS A 291 -6.49 1.99 -1.38
N GLN A 292 -7.11 0.84 -1.15
CA GLN A 292 -6.42 -0.46 -1.19
C GLN A 292 -5.84 -0.83 -2.57
N PHE A 293 -6.39 -0.31 -3.66
CA PHE A 293 -5.90 -0.56 -5.02
C PHE A 293 -4.72 0.33 -5.42
N PHE A 294 -4.40 1.36 -4.63
CA PHE A 294 -3.17 2.11 -4.84
C PHE A 294 -1.96 1.27 -4.44
N HIS A 295 -0.78 1.68 -4.91
CA HIS A 295 0.46 1.03 -4.52
C HIS A 295 0.56 0.91 -2.99
N PRO A 296 0.96 -0.26 -2.48
CA PRO A 296 1.08 -0.49 -1.05
C PRO A 296 2.09 0.49 -0.45
N MET A 297 1.85 0.84 0.81
CA MET A 297 2.73 1.69 1.57
C MET A 297 3.92 0.86 2.06
N GLN A 298 5.13 1.31 1.71
CA GLN A 298 6.38 0.74 2.22
C GLN A 298 6.73 1.44 3.53
N LEU A 299 6.91 0.64 4.59
CA LEU A 299 7.25 1.09 5.94
C LEU A 299 8.66 0.63 6.31
N PHE A 300 9.54 1.59 6.59
CA PHE A 300 10.93 1.37 6.96
C PHE A 300 11.11 1.52 8.46
N LEU A 301 12.05 0.78 9.05
CA LEU A 301 12.34 0.91 10.46
C LEU A 301 13.28 2.09 10.72
N ARG A 302 12.86 3.05 11.56
CA ARG A 302 13.64 4.26 11.86
C ARG A 302 15.08 3.97 12.28
N LEU A 303 15.31 3.03 13.20
CA LEU A 303 16.65 2.62 13.63
C LEU A 303 17.58 2.25 12.47
N GLN A 304 17.09 1.52 11.47
CA GLN A 304 17.88 1.07 10.32
C GLN A 304 18.14 2.22 9.36
N VAL A 305 17.11 3.04 9.11
CA VAL A 305 17.20 4.25 8.29
C VAL A 305 18.24 5.22 8.86
N GLU A 306 18.21 5.46 10.17
CA GLU A 306 19.17 6.32 10.87
C GLU A 306 20.59 5.75 10.81
N ALA A 307 20.75 4.46 11.08
CA ALA A 307 22.06 3.82 11.01
C ALA A 307 22.69 3.93 9.62
N TYR A 308 21.90 3.77 8.55
CA TYR A 308 22.38 3.98 7.18
C TYR A 308 22.61 5.46 6.85
N ALA A 309 21.66 6.34 7.18
CA ALA A 309 21.75 7.77 6.87
C ALA A 309 22.95 8.41 7.54
N PHE A 310 23.22 8.07 8.81
CA PHE A 310 24.36 8.57 9.57
C PHE A 310 25.64 7.78 9.31
N SER A 311 25.59 6.71 8.52
CA SER A 311 26.80 5.97 8.14
C SER A 311 27.72 6.84 7.28
N PRO A 312 29.03 6.52 7.24
CA PRO A 312 29.99 7.17 6.34
C PRO A 312 29.63 7.02 4.85
N GLN A 313 28.76 6.06 4.49
CA GLN A 313 28.33 5.85 3.11
C GLN A 313 27.40 6.97 2.61
N LYS A 314 26.65 7.63 3.52
CA LYS A 314 25.66 8.64 3.17
C LYS A 314 26.02 10.04 3.70
N TRP A 315 25.71 10.34 4.96
CA TRP A 315 25.94 11.66 5.55
C TRP A 315 27.03 11.67 6.62
N GLY A 316 27.41 10.50 7.17
CA GLY A 316 28.48 10.36 8.16
C GLY A 316 28.14 10.81 9.58
N SER A 317 27.20 11.74 9.75
CA SER A 317 26.68 12.15 11.05
C SER A 317 25.31 12.82 10.92
N ALA A 318 24.59 12.94 12.04
CA ALA A 318 23.34 13.70 12.10
C ALA A 318 23.55 15.20 11.80
N GLU A 319 24.65 15.77 12.28
CA GLU A 319 24.99 17.19 12.05
C GLU A 319 25.18 17.49 10.56
N ALA A 320 25.86 16.59 9.82
CA ALA A 320 26.06 16.74 8.39
C ALA A 320 24.76 16.66 7.59
N LEU A 321 23.81 15.82 8.00
CA LEU A 321 22.46 15.75 7.42
C LEU A 321 21.71 17.08 7.63
N ASP A 322 21.75 17.63 8.84
CA ASP A 322 21.09 18.89 9.18
C ASP A 322 21.67 20.07 8.39
N GLU A 323 22.99 20.12 8.20
CA GLU A 323 23.63 21.11 7.34
C GLU A 323 23.14 21.02 5.89
N GLU A 324 23.01 19.81 5.36
CA GLU A 324 22.52 19.59 3.99
C GLU A 324 21.07 20.03 3.86
N TYR A 325 20.25 19.67 4.84
CA TYR A 325 18.86 20.08 4.93
C TYR A 325 18.73 21.61 4.92
N ALA A 326 19.52 22.30 5.74
CA ALA A 326 19.55 23.76 5.78
C ALA A 326 19.92 24.36 4.41
N LYS A 327 20.92 23.80 3.74
CA LYS A 327 21.32 24.21 2.37
C LYS A 327 20.15 24.01 1.38
N ARG A 328 19.47 22.86 1.40
CA ARG A 328 18.29 22.59 0.54
C ARG A 328 17.14 23.55 0.80
N GLN A 329 16.90 23.92 2.06
CA GLN A 329 15.84 24.86 2.44
C GLN A 329 16.10 26.26 1.88
N VAL A 330 17.33 26.76 1.99
CA VAL A 330 17.71 28.07 1.43
C VAL A 330 17.50 28.06 -0.09
N VAL A 331 18.06 27.07 -0.78
CA VAL A 331 17.94 26.96 -2.25
C VAL A 331 16.48 26.78 -2.69
N SER A 332 15.66 26.06 -1.93
CA SER A 332 14.22 25.95 -2.21
C SER A 332 13.50 27.28 -2.03
N LYS A 333 13.82 28.05 -0.98
CA LYS A 333 13.23 29.37 -0.73
C LYS A 333 13.59 30.35 -1.84
N GLU A 334 14.86 30.40 -2.24
CA GLU A 334 15.34 31.24 -3.34
C GLU A 334 14.67 30.88 -4.67
N ARG A 335 14.56 29.58 -5.00
CA ARG A 335 13.85 29.13 -6.20
C ARG A 335 12.37 29.55 -6.20
N LYS A 336 11.68 29.45 -5.05
CA LYS A 336 10.29 29.90 -4.90
C LYS A 336 10.18 31.41 -5.08
N GLN A 337 11.09 32.19 -4.48
CA GLN A 337 11.13 33.64 -4.63
C GLN A 337 11.41 34.06 -6.07
N LYS A 338 12.36 33.43 -6.76
CA LYS A 338 12.66 33.71 -8.18
C LYS A 338 11.46 33.38 -9.07
N LYS A 339 10.81 32.24 -8.86
CA LYS A 339 9.56 31.89 -9.58
C LYS A 339 8.47 32.93 -9.34
N PHE A 340 8.32 33.43 -8.12
CA PHE A 340 7.35 34.47 -7.79
C PHE A 340 7.68 35.81 -8.46
N LYS A 341 8.94 36.26 -8.40
CA LYS A 341 9.41 37.48 -9.08
C LYS A 341 9.19 37.40 -10.59
N ASN A 342 9.56 36.29 -11.22
CA ASN A 342 9.33 36.08 -12.65
C ASN A 342 7.84 36.10 -13.02
N LYS A 343 6.97 35.49 -12.20
CA LYS A 343 5.52 35.55 -12.41
C LYS A 343 4.97 36.97 -12.27
N LEU A 344 5.50 37.77 -11.34
CA LEU A 344 5.11 39.18 -11.20
C LEU A 344 5.59 40.03 -12.39
N GLU A 345 6.81 39.84 -12.86
CA GLU A 345 7.32 40.54 -14.03
C GLU A 345 6.52 40.19 -15.29
N ASP A 346 6.18 38.91 -15.48
CA ASP A 346 5.37 38.46 -16.60
C ASP A 346 3.95 39.04 -16.51
N LEU A 347 3.35 39.09 -15.31
CA LEU A 347 2.06 39.77 -15.09
C LEU A 347 2.14 41.28 -15.41
N LYS A 348 3.21 41.97 -14.99
CA LYS A 348 3.45 43.38 -15.33
C LYS A 348 3.62 43.59 -16.83
N LYS A 349 4.34 42.70 -17.52
CA LYS A 349 4.52 42.76 -18.97
C LYS A 349 3.19 42.57 -19.70
N ARG A 350 2.38 41.59 -19.30
CA ARG A 350 1.06 41.35 -19.89
C ARG A 350 0.12 42.55 -19.71
N THR A 351 0.03 43.08 -18.48
CA THR A 351 -0.80 44.26 -18.18
C THR A 351 -0.30 45.53 -18.90
N ARG A 352 1.02 45.74 -18.99
CA ARG A 352 1.60 46.87 -19.74
C ARG A 352 1.33 46.76 -21.24
N VAL A 353 1.45 45.56 -21.81
CA VAL A 353 1.13 45.32 -23.23
C VAL A 353 -0.36 45.51 -23.50
N GLU A 354 -1.23 45.10 -22.59
CA GLU A 354 -2.67 45.35 -22.69
C GLU A 354 -3.00 46.85 -22.63
N ALA A 355 -2.38 47.60 -21.71
CA ALA A 355 -2.52 49.05 -21.62
C ALA A 355 -2.00 49.77 -22.88
N TYR A 356 -0.84 49.37 -23.41
CA TYR A 356 -0.28 49.92 -24.65
C TYR A 356 -1.13 49.59 -25.88
N LYS A 357 -1.64 48.35 -25.98
CA LYS A 357 -2.61 47.96 -27.03
C LYS A 357 -3.90 48.77 -26.91
N ARG A 358 -4.42 49.01 -25.69
CA ARG A 358 -5.56 49.90 -25.43
C ARG A 358 -5.29 51.32 -25.91
N ALA A 359 -4.18 51.93 -25.48
CA ALA A 359 -3.81 53.29 -25.85
C ALA A 359 -3.64 53.44 -27.38
N ARG A 360 -3.05 52.44 -28.05
CA ARG A 360 -2.88 52.44 -29.51
C ARG A 360 -4.21 52.25 -30.26
N LEU A 361 -5.14 51.48 -29.71
CA LEU A 361 -6.47 51.26 -30.30
C LEU A 361 -7.46 52.40 -29.97
N ALA A 362 -7.22 53.18 -28.92
CA ALA A 362 -8.11 54.26 -28.48
C ALA A 362 -8.07 55.49 -29.39
N GLY A 363 -7.04 55.66 -30.24
CA GLY A 363 -6.91 56.85 -31.10
C GLY A 363 -6.76 58.15 -30.28
N ASP A 364 -6.37 59.23 -30.95
CA ASP A 364 -6.10 60.52 -30.30
C ASP A 364 -7.41 61.10 -29.71
N GLY A 365 -7.65 60.87 -28.41
CA GLY A 365 -8.72 61.55 -27.65
C GLY A 365 -9.69 60.70 -26.81
N GLY A 366 -9.55 59.37 -26.73
CA GLY A 366 -10.48 58.52 -25.95
C GLY A 366 -9.92 58.01 -24.61
N ASP A 367 -10.49 58.46 -23.48
CA ASP A 367 -10.16 57.96 -22.13
C ASP A 367 -10.71 56.53 -21.93
N ALA A 368 -9.91 55.52 -22.32
CA ALA A 368 -10.31 54.12 -22.27
C ALA A 368 -10.03 53.50 -20.88
N GLN A 369 -11.06 53.45 -20.03
CA GLN A 369 -10.99 52.90 -18.68
C GLN A 369 -10.87 51.36 -18.65
N PHE A 370 -10.19 50.80 -17.64
CA PHE A 370 -10.04 49.36 -17.44
C PHE A 370 -11.41 48.66 -17.33
N GLY A 371 -11.70 47.75 -18.26
CA GLY A 371 -12.98 47.03 -18.33
C GLY A 371 -13.90 47.43 -19.48
N GLN A 372 -13.61 48.51 -20.21
CA GLN A 372 -14.38 48.88 -21.41
C GLN A 372 -14.00 48.03 -22.63
N LYS A 373 -15.00 47.68 -23.45
CA LYS A 373 -14.89 46.88 -24.68
C LYS A 373 -14.34 47.78 -25.79
N ILE A 374 -13.15 47.47 -26.29
CA ILE A 374 -12.51 48.25 -27.35
C ILE A 374 -13.12 47.82 -28.68
N LYS A 375 -13.87 48.70 -29.37
CA LYS A 375 -14.34 48.43 -30.73
C LYS A 375 -13.14 48.41 -31.69
N GLY A 376 -12.88 47.26 -32.30
CA GLY A 376 -11.82 47.13 -33.31
C GLY A 376 -12.23 47.80 -34.63
N ARG A 377 -11.25 48.25 -35.43
CA ARG A 377 -11.47 48.85 -36.77
C ARG A 377 -12.23 47.92 -37.74
N TYR A 378 -12.31 46.62 -37.44
CA TYR A 378 -13.03 45.60 -38.23
C TYR A 378 -14.09 44.87 -37.39
N ASP A 379 -14.51 45.42 -36.26
CA ASP A 379 -15.58 44.84 -35.47
C ASP A 379 -16.89 45.01 -36.26
N ARG A 380 -17.33 43.93 -36.92
CA ARG A 380 -18.57 43.93 -37.70
C ARG A 380 -19.72 43.99 -36.73
N HIS A 381 -20.42 45.11 -36.75
CA HIS A 381 -21.67 45.29 -36.05
C HIS A 381 -22.74 44.43 -36.74
N GLU A 382 -23.26 43.43 -36.02
CA GLU A 382 -24.44 42.67 -36.46
C GLU A 382 -25.68 43.51 -36.17
N HIS A 383 -26.44 43.86 -37.20
CA HIS A 383 -27.57 44.76 -37.07
C HIS A 383 -28.78 44.02 -36.48
N GLU A 384 -29.13 44.34 -35.23
CA GLU A 384 -30.44 44.04 -34.68
C GLU A 384 -31.42 45.16 -35.08
N TRP A 385 -32.37 44.83 -35.96
CA TRP A 385 -33.34 45.76 -36.50
C TRP A 385 -34.54 45.91 -35.56
N GLY A 386 -34.80 47.14 -35.13
CA GLY A 386 -35.98 47.48 -34.34
C GLY A 386 -37.28 47.41 -35.14
N ARG A 387 -38.39 47.74 -34.47
CA ARG A 387 -39.74 47.66 -35.03
C ARG A 387 -39.88 48.50 -36.31
N SER A 388 -40.45 47.91 -37.37
CA SER A 388 -40.73 48.63 -38.61
C SER A 388 -41.76 49.74 -38.41
N VAL A 389 -41.48 50.90 -38.96
CA VAL A 389 -42.37 52.07 -38.98
C VAL A 389 -42.70 52.39 -40.43
N LEU A 390 -43.99 52.54 -40.72
CA LEU A 390 -44.49 52.79 -42.07
C LEU A 390 -44.46 54.30 -42.31
N ASP A 391 -43.71 54.75 -43.32
CA ASP A 391 -43.60 56.17 -43.62
C ASP A 391 -44.85 56.63 -44.39
N PRO A 392 -45.65 57.56 -43.84
CA PRO A 392 -46.93 57.94 -44.42
C PRO A 392 -46.83 58.73 -45.73
N GLU A 393 -45.65 59.28 -46.06
CA GLU A 393 -45.42 60.05 -47.30
C GLU A 393 -44.97 59.18 -48.48
N THR A 394 -44.28 58.07 -48.22
CA THR A 394 -43.69 57.21 -49.26
C THR A 394 -44.32 55.83 -49.34
N GLY A 395 -45.13 55.44 -48.34
CA GLY A 395 -45.79 54.14 -48.26
C GLY A 395 -44.85 52.96 -47.99
N MET A 396 -43.56 53.22 -47.74
CA MET A 396 -42.53 52.19 -47.52
C MET A 396 -42.34 51.92 -46.02
N THR A 397 -42.00 50.68 -45.68
CA THR A 397 -41.70 50.30 -44.29
C THR A 397 -40.20 50.47 -44.01
N LYS A 398 -39.86 51.22 -42.97
CA LYS A 398 -38.47 51.46 -42.53
C LYS A 398 -38.17 50.72 -41.24
N LYS A 399 -37.04 50.03 -41.19
CA LYS A 399 -36.49 49.45 -39.95
C LYS A 399 -35.22 50.18 -39.59
N ARG A 400 -35.12 50.61 -38.33
CA ARG A 400 -33.92 51.25 -37.76
C ARG A 400 -33.20 50.28 -36.85
N CYS A 401 -31.89 50.11 -37.03
CA CYS A 401 -31.07 49.34 -36.11
C CYS A 401 -30.91 50.06 -34.76
N GLU A 402 -31.15 49.34 -33.66
CA GLU A 402 -31.19 49.94 -32.31
C GLU A 402 -29.82 50.35 -31.78
N GLU A 403 -28.73 49.69 -32.24
CA GLU A 403 -27.38 49.96 -31.76
C GLU A 403 -26.63 51.04 -32.55
N CYS A 404 -26.85 51.14 -33.87
CA CYS A 404 -26.09 52.06 -34.73
C CYS A 404 -26.95 53.09 -35.48
N GLY A 405 -28.28 53.00 -35.41
CA GLY A 405 -29.20 53.95 -36.04
C GLY A 405 -29.28 53.88 -37.56
N MET A 406 -28.72 52.85 -38.20
CA MET A 406 -28.85 52.64 -39.65
C MET A 406 -30.30 52.32 -39.98
N GLU A 407 -30.82 52.86 -41.09
CA GLU A 407 -32.19 52.64 -41.55
C GLU A 407 -32.20 51.88 -42.87
N VAL A 408 -33.09 50.88 -42.99
CA VAL A 408 -33.30 50.11 -44.22
C VAL A 408 -34.78 50.17 -44.58
N GLU A 409 -35.05 50.53 -45.84
CA GLU A 409 -36.38 50.53 -46.44
C GLU A 409 -36.66 49.13 -47.02
N GLU A 410 -37.75 48.50 -46.58
CA GLU A 410 -38.24 47.24 -47.14
C GLU A 410 -39.46 47.52 -48.04
N LEU A 411 -39.35 47.12 -49.30
CA LEU A 411 -40.44 47.05 -50.27
C LEU A 411 -41.07 45.66 -50.18
N GLU A 412 -42.27 45.57 -49.59
CA GLU A 412 -43.10 44.36 -49.68
C GLU A 412 -43.72 44.31 -51.09
N PHE A 413 -43.39 43.28 -51.88
CA PHE A 413 -43.97 43.02 -53.20
C PHE A 413 -45.23 42.15 -53.13
#